data_AF-A0A2N1Q5M9-F1
#
_entry.id   AF-A0A2N1Q5M9-F1
#
_cell.length_a   1.000
_cell.length_b   1.000
_cell.length_c   1.000
_cell.angle_alpha   90.00
_cell.angle_beta   90.00
_cell.angle_gamma   90.00
#
_symmetry.space_group_name_H-M   'P 1'
#
loop_
_entity.id
_entity.type
_entity.pdbx_description
1 polymer ?
#
loop_
_entity_poly.entity_id
_entity_poly.type
_entity_poly.pdbx_seq_one_letter_code
_entity_poly.pdbx_strand_id
1 'polypeptide(L)'
;MTEQPKVSNRTKYSYAMSGIGRDMMYALYSTYLLVFFTDALGLPDWQLVAVGTIIAIARIWDAINDPIMGVIIDNTKTRFGKFKPWILIGALSSAAVFFLLFQDLNLTGTAFVVVFAVLYILSGMTFTMNDISYWSMYPSLTADP
;
A
#
# COMPACT_ATOMS: atom_id res chain seq x y z
N MET A 1 21.41 18.39 26.53
CA MET A 1 20.39 18.43 25.48
C MET A 1 21.13 18.49 24.15
N THR A 2 21.28 17.35 23.46
CA THR A 2 21.95 17.31 22.15
C THR A 2 21.00 17.87 21.11
N GLU A 3 21.33 19.01 20.50
CA GLU A 3 20.61 19.55 19.35
C GLU A 3 20.49 18.47 18.28
N GLN A 4 19.24 18.08 17.96
CA GLN A 4 18.98 17.21 16.82
C GLN A 4 19.30 18.01 15.56
N PRO A 5 20.11 17.49 14.62
CA PRO A 5 20.47 18.21 13.42
C PRO A 5 19.20 18.52 12.59
N LYS A 6 19.04 19.79 12.19
CA LYS A 6 17.90 20.24 11.38
C LYS A 6 17.75 19.38 10.12
N VAL A 7 16.53 18.88 9.90
CA VAL A 7 16.21 18.06 8.74
C VAL A 7 16.33 18.88 7.46
N SER A 8 17.16 18.40 6.53
CA SER A 8 17.38 19.05 5.23
C SER A 8 16.06 19.26 4.47
N ASN A 9 15.92 20.44 3.84
CA ASN A 9 14.78 20.76 2.97
C ASN A 9 14.60 19.73 1.85
N ARG A 10 15.69 19.14 1.34
CA ARG A 10 15.62 18.06 0.34
C ARG A 10 14.84 16.85 0.85
N THR A 11 15.02 16.47 2.11
CA THR A 11 14.30 15.36 2.73
C THR A 11 12.82 15.69 2.87
N LYS A 12 12.48 16.93 3.25
CA LYS A 12 11.09 17.39 3.38
C LYS A 12 10.36 17.35 2.03
N TYR A 13 10.99 17.86 0.96
CA TYR A 13 10.40 17.81 -0.39
C TYR A 13 10.29 16.39 -0.93
N SER A 14 11.30 15.54 -0.69
CA SER A 14 11.26 14.14 -1.13
C SER A 14 10.15 13.37 -0.43
N TYR A 15 9.94 13.62 0.86
CA TYR A 15 8.83 13.07 1.62
C TYR A 15 7.48 13.50 1.03
N ALA A 16 7.26 14.81 0.86
CA ALA A 16 6.01 15.33 0.30
C ALA A 16 5.72 14.76 -1.11
N MET A 17 6.74 14.67 -1.97
CA MET A 17 6.59 14.09 -3.31
C MET A 17 6.18 12.61 -3.26
N SER A 18 6.77 11.83 -2.33
CA SER A 18 6.37 10.43 -2.15
C SER A 18 4.94 10.29 -1.63
N GLY A 19 4.47 11.21 -0.78
CA GLY A 19 3.08 11.23 -0.32
C GLY A 19 2.09 11.48 -1.44
N ILE A 20 2.38 12.44 -2.33
CA ILE A 20 1.54 12.72 -3.50
C ILE A 20 1.39 11.48 -4.38
N GLY A 21 2.50 10.82 -4.73
CA GLY A 21 2.46 9.62 -5.57
C GLY A 21 1.67 8.48 -4.93
N ARG A 22 1.86 8.24 -3.62
CA ARG A 22 1.11 7.24 -2.85
C ARG A 22 -0.39 7.53 -2.88
N ASP A 23 -0.78 8.76 -2.58
CA ASP A 23 -2.18 9.14 -2.46
C ASP A 23 -2.89 9.13 -3.82
N MET A 24 -2.19 9.51 -4.90
CA MET A 24 -2.70 9.35 -6.27
C MET A 24 -2.96 7.89 -6.62
N MET A 25 -2.05 6.99 -6.25
CA MET A 25 -2.21 5.55 -6.49
C MET A 25 -3.39 4.98 -5.68
N TYR A 26 -3.53 5.39 -4.42
CA TYR A 26 -4.66 5.03 -3.58
C TYR A 26 -5.99 5.54 -4.13
N ALA A 27 -6.03 6.77 -4.64
CA ALA A 27 -7.23 7.35 -5.25
C ALA A 27 -7.66 6.57 -6.51
N LEU A 28 -6.70 6.23 -7.39
CA LEU A 28 -6.96 5.41 -8.57
C LEU A 28 -7.54 4.05 -8.16
N TYR A 29 -6.94 3.40 -7.18
CA TYR A 29 -7.40 2.13 -6.66
C TYR A 29 -8.83 2.19 -6.13
N SER A 30 -9.08 3.13 -5.22
CA SER A 30 -10.34 3.21 -4.49
C SER A 30 -11.52 3.58 -5.38
N THR A 31 -11.27 4.27 -6.49
CA THR A 31 -12.33 4.74 -7.39
C THR A 31 -12.49 3.88 -8.63
N TYR A 32 -11.39 3.35 -9.16
CA TYR A 32 -11.38 2.74 -10.49
C TYR A 32 -11.33 1.21 -10.49
N LEU A 33 -10.98 0.56 -9.36
CA LEU A 33 -10.88 -0.90 -9.31
C LEU A 33 -12.22 -1.60 -9.63
N LEU A 34 -13.32 -1.13 -9.03
CA LEU A 34 -14.63 -1.71 -9.31
C LEU A 34 -15.10 -1.43 -10.74
N VAL A 35 -14.85 -0.22 -11.25
CA VAL A 35 -15.16 0.18 -12.63
C VAL A 35 -14.40 -0.70 -13.62
N PHE A 36 -13.12 -1.00 -13.35
CA PHE A 36 -12.33 -1.91 -14.18
C PHE A 36 -12.94 -3.32 -14.24
N PHE A 37 -13.45 -3.82 -13.11
CA PHE A 37 -14.08 -5.14 -13.06
C PHE A 37 -15.44 -5.21 -13.76
N THR A 38 -16.24 -4.14 -13.70
CA THR A 38 -17.54 -4.11 -14.37
C THR A 38 -17.42 -3.78 -15.85
N ASP A 39 -16.66 -2.75 -16.20
CA ASP A 39 -16.73 -2.12 -17.52
C ASP A 39 -15.63 -2.61 -18.46
N ALA A 40 -14.45 -2.94 -17.94
CA ALA A 40 -13.34 -3.43 -18.76
C ALA A 40 -13.33 -4.96 -18.86
N LEU A 41 -13.48 -5.66 -17.73
CA LEU A 41 -13.47 -7.14 -17.71
C LEU A 41 -14.86 -7.76 -17.92
N GLY A 42 -15.95 -6.98 -17.77
CA GLY A 42 -17.30 -7.49 -17.97
C GLY A 42 -17.65 -8.67 -17.06
N LEU A 43 -17.18 -8.64 -15.80
CA LEU A 43 -17.35 -9.78 -14.91
C LEU A 43 -18.84 -10.08 -14.64
N PRO A 44 -19.25 -11.36 -14.66
CA PRO A 44 -20.59 -11.77 -14.27
C PRO A 44 -20.87 -11.46 -12.80
N ASP A 45 -22.14 -11.24 -12.48
CA ASP A 45 -22.63 -10.81 -11.15
C ASP A 45 -22.04 -11.60 -9.98
N TRP A 46 -21.92 -12.92 -10.12
CA TRP A 46 -21.39 -13.78 -9.06
C TRP A 46 -19.91 -13.53 -8.76
N GLN A 47 -19.10 -13.16 -9.77
CA GLN A 47 -17.69 -12.81 -9.58
C GLN A 47 -17.57 -11.45 -8.89
N LEU A 48 -18.45 -10.49 -9.22
CA LEU A 48 -18.51 -9.20 -8.55
C LEU A 48 -18.84 -9.35 -7.05
N VAL A 49 -19.82 -10.22 -6.71
CA VAL A 49 -20.15 -10.53 -5.32
C VAL A 49 -18.97 -11.18 -4.59
N ALA A 50 -18.28 -12.11 -5.25
CA ALA A 50 -17.09 -12.75 -4.68
C ALA A 50 -15.95 -11.75 -4.43
N VAL A 51 -15.68 -10.87 -5.39
CA VAL A 51 -14.70 -9.77 -5.26
C VAL A 51 -15.07 -8.84 -4.10
N GLY A 52 -16.32 -8.42 -3.99
CA GLY A 52 -16.79 -7.59 -2.87
C GLY A 52 -16.61 -8.28 -1.51
N THR A 53 -16.85 -9.58 -1.45
CA THR A 53 -16.65 -10.38 -0.23
C THR A 53 -15.17 -10.48 0.13
N ILE A 54 -14.29 -10.68 -0.86
CA ILE A 54 -12.83 -10.69 -0.69
C ILE A 54 -12.35 -9.35 -0.13
N ILE A 55 -12.82 -8.24 -0.69
CA ILE A 55 -12.50 -6.89 -0.21
C ILE A 55 -12.88 -6.74 1.27
N ALA A 56 -14.07 -7.21 1.66
CA ALA A 56 -14.52 -7.14 3.05
C ALA A 56 -13.66 -8.00 3.99
N ILE A 57 -13.32 -9.23 3.60
CA ILE A 57 -12.44 -10.11 4.38
C ILE A 57 -11.03 -9.51 4.50
N ALA A 58 -10.51 -8.93 3.42
CA ALA A 58 -9.21 -8.29 3.41
C ALA A 58 -9.14 -7.12 4.39
N ARG A 59 -10.22 -6.35 4.59
CA ARG A 59 -10.26 -5.30 5.63
C ARG A 59 -10.08 -5.85 7.05
N ILE A 60 -10.59 -7.04 7.33
CA ILE A 60 -10.39 -7.71 8.63
C ILE A 60 -8.92 -8.13 8.77
N TRP A 61 -8.32 -8.62 7.68
CA TRP A 61 -6.90 -8.97 7.64
C TRP A 61 -5.99 -7.76 7.83
N ASP A 62 -6.32 -6.62 7.21
CA ASP A 62 -5.58 -5.37 7.37
C ASP A 62 -5.58 -4.88 8.82
N ALA A 63 -6.71 -5.02 9.53
CA ALA A 63 -6.80 -4.67 10.95
C ALA A 63 -5.81 -5.44 11.84
N ILE A 64 -5.35 -6.62 11.40
CA ILE A 64 -4.34 -7.43 12.10
C ILE A 64 -2.94 -7.12 11.59
N ASN A 65 -2.77 -6.98 10.27
CA ASN A 65 -1.47 -6.69 9.66
C ASN A 65 -0.91 -5.34 10.05
N ASP A 66 -1.77 -4.33 10.16
CA ASP A 66 -1.33 -2.95 10.41
C ASP A 66 -0.54 -2.86 11.74
N PRO A 67 -1.04 -3.38 12.89
CA PRO A 67 -0.25 -3.45 14.13
C PRO A 67 1.04 -4.26 14.00
N ILE A 68 1.00 -5.41 13.31
CA ILE A 68 2.18 -6.28 13.13
C ILE A 68 3.26 -5.53 12.38
N MET A 69 2.89 -4.84 11.30
CA MET A 69 3.82 -4.07 10.50
C MET A 69 4.39 -2.89 11.27
N GLY A 70 3.59 -2.23 12.12
CA GLY A 70 4.08 -1.23 13.07
C GLY A 70 5.20 -1.77 13.96
N VAL A 71 5.00 -2.96 14.56
CA VAL A 71 6.03 -3.62 15.40
C VAL A 71 7.28 -3.99 14.59
N ILE A 72 7.13 -4.44 13.35
CA ILE A 72 8.26 -4.76 12.47
C ILE A 72 9.08 -3.50 12.17
N ILE A 73 8.43 -2.41 11.79
CA ILE A 73 9.09 -1.12 11.53
C ILE A 73 9.78 -0.64 12.81
N ASP A 74 9.12 -0.77 13.96
CA ASP A 74 9.65 -0.40 15.28
C ASP A 74 10.96 -1.10 15.63
N ASN A 75 11.05 -2.39 15.32
CA ASN A 75 12.24 -3.20 15.59
C ASN A 75 13.30 -3.15 14.48
N THR A 76 13.03 -2.48 13.36
CA THR A 76 13.95 -2.44 12.22
C THR A 76 15.12 -1.49 12.46
N LYS A 77 16.34 -2.05 12.50
CA LYS A 77 17.61 -1.29 12.57
C LYS A 77 18.40 -1.47 11.28
N THR A 78 18.41 -0.46 10.41
CA THR A 78 19.22 -0.47 9.19
C THR A 78 20.14 0.75 9.08
N ARG A 79 21.18 0.63 8.26
CA ARG A 79 22.12 1.73 7.93
C ARG A 79 21.45 2.94 7.27
N PHE A 80 20.27 2.76 6.65
CA PHE A 80 19.53 3.82 5.97
C PHE A 80 18.46 4.45 6.87
N GLY A 81 18.40 4.04 8.13
CA GLY A 81 17.37 4.44 9.09
C GLY A 81 16.21 3.46 9.17
N LYS A 82 15.27 3.79 10.05
CA LYS A 82 14.14 2.94 10.41
C LYS A 82 13.08 2.87 9.31
N PHE A 83 12.67 4.03 8.78
CA PHE A 83 11.50 4.15 7.88
C PHE A 83 11.84 4.03 6.39
N LYS A 84 12.98 4.58 5.96
CA LYS A 84 13.32 4.71 4.52
C LYS A 84 13.35 3.39 3.74
N PRO A 85 13.90 2.28 4.27
CA PRO A 85 13.87 1.00 3.55
C PRO A 85 12.45 0.50 3.30
N TRP A 86 11.57 0.60 4.29
CA TRP A 86 10.19 0.13 4.19
C TRP A 86 9.34 1.00 3.27
N ILE A 87 9.57 2.32 3.26
CA ILE A 87 8.94 3.21 2.28
C ILE A 87 9.31 2.78 0.86
N LEU A 88 10.60 2.54 0.58
CA LEU A 88 11.06 2.17 -0.76
C LEU A 88 10.59 0.77 -1.17
N ILE A 89 10.74 -0.23 -0.31
CA ILE A 89 10.31 -1.61 -0.58
C ILE A 89 8.80 -1.66 -0.75
N GLY A 90 8.06 -0.99 0.14
CA GLY A 90 6.60 -0.89 0.05
C GLY A 90 6.16 -0.22 -1.25
N ALA A 91 6.81 0.87 -1.67
CA ALA A 91 6.46 1.55 -2.92
C ALA A 91 6.76 0.71 -4.18
N LEU A 92 7.91 0.03 -4.23
CA LEU A 92 8.26 -0.81 -5.38
C LEU A 92 7.40 -2.07 -5.47
N SER A 93 7.16 -2.71 -4.33
CA SER A 93 6.31 -3.90 -4.26
C SER A 93 4.85 -3.57 -4.53
N SER A 94 4.32 -2.47 -3.98
CA SER A 94 2.96 -2.02 -4.27
C SER A 94 2.79 -1.69 -5.75
N ALA A 95 3.71 -0.93 -6.35
CA ALA A 95 3.65 -0.63 -7.78
C ALA A 95 3.60 -1.89 -8.66
N ALA A 96 4.41 -2.91 -8.34
CA ALA A 96 4.41 -4.17 -9.09
C ALA A 96 3.09 -4.94 -8.94
N VAL A 97 2.54 -5.04 -7.74
CA VAL A 97 1.27 -5.75 -7.49
C VAL A 97 0.09 -5.00 -8.09
N PHE A 98 0.09 -3.67 -8.00
CA PHE A 98 -0.92 -2.82 -8.61
C PHE A 98 -0.93 -2.92 -10.13
N PHE A 99 0.26 -2.95 -10.75
CA PHE A 99 0.38 -3.21 -12.18
C PHE A 99 -0.26 -4.56 -12.56
N LEU A 100 -0.02 -5.61 -11.77
CA LEU A 100 -0.64 -6.93 -11.99
C LEU A 100 -2.15 -6.94 -11.77
N LEU A 101 -2.68 -6.14 -10.82
CA LEU A 101 -4.12 -6.04 -10.56
C LEU A 101 -4.92 -5.42 -11.71
N PHE A 102 -4.33 -4.46 -12.42
CA PHE A 102 -4.94 -3.80 -13.58
C PHE A 102 -4.62 -4.49 -14.91
N GLN A 103 -3.86 -5.58 -14.89
CA GLN A 103 -3.57 -6.37 -16.08
C GLN A 103 -4.70 -7.37 -16.33
N ASP A 104 -5.17 -7.46 -17.58
CA ASP A 104 -6.03 -8.56 -17.99
C ASP A 104 -5.21 -9.85 -18.12
N LEU A 105 -5.36 -10.74 -17.14
CA LEU A 105 -4.69 -12.04 -17.13
C LEU A 105 -5.44 -13.10 -17.97
N ASN A 106 -6.51 -12.72 -18.68
CA ASN A 106 -7.41 -13.61 -19.41
C ASN A 106 -7.96 -14.76 -18.54
N LEU A 107 -8.11 -14.51 -17.24
CA LEU A 107 -8.65 -15.46 -16.28
C LEU A 107 -10.15 -15.26 -16.14
N THR A 108 -10.91 -16.35 -16.14
CA THR A 108 -12.36 -16.32 -15.95
C THR A 108 -12.80 -17.27 -14.85
N GLY A 109 -13.99 -17.02 -14.32
CA GLY A 109 -14.60 -17.85 -13.28
C GLY A 109 -13.78 -17.93 -11.98
N THR A 110 -13.72 -19.12 -11.39
CA THR A 110 -13.13 -19.32 -10.06
C THR A 110 -11.63 -19.03 -10.03
N ALA A 111 -10.92 -19.27 -11.13
CA ALA A 111 -9.49 -18.99 -11.24
C ALA A 111 -9.21 -17.49 -11.09
N PHE A 112 -10.02 -16.64 -11.71
CA PHE A 112 -9.96 -15.19 -11.54
C PHE A 112 -10.15 -14.80 -10.07
N VAL A 113 -11.18 -15.34 -9.41
CA VAL A 113 -11.50 -15.00 -8.01
C VAL A 113 -10.35 -15.34 -7.07
N VAL A 114 -9.73 -16.51 -7.24
CA VAL A 114 -8.59 -16.94 -6.40
C VAL A 114 -7.37 -16.07 -6.64
N VAL A 115 -7.00 -15.83 -7.90
CA VAL A 115 -5.84 -14.98 -8.24
C VAL A 115 -6.06 -13.56 -7.77
N PHE A 116 -7.26 -13.01 -7.96
CA PHE A 116 -7.64 -11.70 -7.46
C PHE A 116 -7.53 -11.63 -5.93
N ALA A 117 -8.02 -12.64 -5.20
CA ALA A 117 -7.90 -12.66 -3.73
C ALA A 117 -6.44 -12.55 -3.26
N VAL A 118 -5.54 -13.33 -3.89
CA VAL A 118 -4.11 -13.31 -3.57
C VAL A 118 -3.49 -11.94 -3.89
N LEU A 119 -3.74 -11.41 -5.10
CA LEU A 119 -3.23 -10.11 -5.52
C LEU A 119 -3.77 -8.98 -4.64
N TYR A 120 -5.05 -9.04 -4.26
CA TYR A 120 -5.69 -8.04 -3.41
C TYR A 120 -5.05 -8.01 -2.02
N ILE A 121 -4.91 -9.17 -1.37
CA ILE A 121 -4.26 -9.26 -0.06
C ILE A 121 -2.81 -8.78 -0.13
N LEU A 122 -2.07 -9.19 -1.17
CA LEU A 122 -0.69 -8.77 -1.36
C LEU A 122 -0.59 -7.25 -1.61
N SER A 123 -1.56 -6.68 -2.34
CA SER A 123 -1.64 -5.24 -2.57
C SER A 123 -1.88 -4.46 -1.28
N GLY A 124 -2.78 -4.97 -0.42
CA GLY A 124 -3.04 -4.40 0.92
C GLY A 124 -1.79 -4.43 1.78
N MET A 125 -1.15 -5.59 1.90
CA MET A 125 0.08 -5.75 2.69
C MET A 125 1.20 -4.80 2.22
N THR A 126 1.45 -4.75 0.91
CA THR A 126 2.51 -3.88 0.35
C THR A 126 2.21 -2.40 0.51
N PHE A 127 0.93 -2.02 0.38
CA PHE A 127 0.48 -0.66 0.65
C PHE A 127 0.63 -0.29 2.13
N THR A 128 0.20 -1.15 3.06
CA THR A 128 0.36 -0.97 4.52
C THR A 128 1.82 -0.75 4.91
N MET A 129 2.75 -1.52 4.34
CA MET A 129 4.20 -1.35 4.61
C MET A 129 4.66 0.07 4.29
N ASN A 130 4.23 0.63 3.16
CA ASN A 130 4.55 1.99 2.77
C ASN A 130 3.82 3.02 3.66
N ASP A 131 2.52 2.82 3.89
CA ASP A 131 1.66 3.79 4.57
C ASP A 131 2.05 4.00 6.04
N ILE A 132 2.21 2.92 6.80
CA ILE A 132 2.60 3.00 8.21
C ILE A 132 4.00 3.60 8.34
N SER A 133 4.93 3.20 7.49
CA SER A 133 6.30 3.73 7.51
C SER A 133 6.35 5.22 7.16
N TYR A 134 5.53 5.65 6.21
CA TYR A 134 5.42 7.03 5.79
C TYR A 134 4.88 7.90 6.92
N TRP A 135 3.70 7.56 7.46
CA TRP A 135 3.08 8.33 8.54
C TRP A 135 3.90 8.32 9.83
N SER A 136 4.55 7.19 10.16
CA SER A 136 5.45 7.11 11.32
C SER A 136 6.70 7.98 11.18
N MET A 137 7.09 8.34 9.96
CA MET A 137 8.21 9.25 9.72
C MET A 137 7.81 10.72 9.92
N TYR A 138 6.53 11.08 9.83
CA TYR A 138 6.08 12.47 9.93
C TYR A 138 6.57 13.19 11.22
N PRO A 139 6.42 12.62 12.43
CA PRO A 139 6.89 13.26 13.66
C PRO A 139 8.41 13.47 13.69
N SER A 140 9.17 12.63 12.98
CA SER A 140 10.63 12.76 12.89
C SER A 140 11.08 13.93 11.99
N LEU A 141 10.18 14.48 11.17
CA LEU A 141 10.46 15.61 10.27
C LEU A 141 10.16 16.97 10.90
N THR A 142 9.32 17.00 11.94
CA THR A 142 8.86 18.20 12.65
C THR A 142 9.51 18.41 14.01
N ALA A 143 10.38 17.50 14.47
CA ALA A 143 11.13 17.64 15.71
C ALA A 143 12.25 18.70 15.59
N ASP A 144 11.86 19.96 15.39
CA ASP A 144 12.54 21.10 16.03
C ASP A 144 11.94 21.22 17.45
N PRO A 145 12.75 21.41 18.51
CA PRO A 145 12.24 21.73 19.86
C PRO A 145 11.47 23.05 19.90
#